data_AF-A0A7R9TVM9-F1
#
_entry.id   AF-A0A7R9TVM9-F1
#
_cell.length_a   1.000
_cell.length_b   1.000
_cell.length_c   1.000
_cell.angle_alpha   90.00
_cell.angle_beta   90.00
_cell.angle_gamma   90.00
#
_symmetry.space_group_name_H-M   'P 1'
#
loop_
_entity.id
_entity.type
_entity.pdbx_description
1 polymer ?
#
loop_
_entity_poly.entity_id
_entity_poly.type
_entity_poly.pdbx_seq_one_letter_code
_entity_poly.pdbx_strand_id
1 'polypeptide(L)'
;EMLEQLWREVAPQILDGPGIETQLSRLNFLPTGCDGVDDLLGGGLRQGQVTELTGEAGTGKTQLCLSAAASAAALGHRVVYVDTGGGFSSARIKEFHRGFVTADADTSEVEQHLALTLD
;
A
#
# COMPACT_ATOMS: atom_id res chain seq x y z
N GLU A 1 18.18 24.08 28.32
CA GLU A 1 17.88 24.46 26.94
C GLU A 1 17.80 23.26 25.98
N MET A 2 18.89 22.52 25.70
CA MET A 2 18.86 21.37 24.77
C MET A 2 17.81 20.30 25.08
N LEU A 3 17.64 19.92 26.36
CA LEU A 3 16.65 18.91 26.77
C LEU A 3 15.20 19.35 26.58
N GLU A 4 14.89 20.63 26.81
CA GLU A 4 13.54 21.15 26.57
C GLU A 4 13.23 21.27 25.08
N GLN A 5 14.24 21.61 24.28
CA GLN A 5 14.10 21.67 22.83
C GLN A 5 13.87 20.29 22.23
N LEU A 6 14.68 19.30 22.64
CA LEU A 6 14.47 17.90 22.27
C LEU A 6 13.09 17.42 22.70
N TRP A 7 12.68 17.72 23.94
CA TRP A 7 11.35 17.35 24.44
C TRP A 7 10.23 17.93 23.57
N ARG A 8 10.30 19.20 23.15
CA ARG A 8 9.28 19.78 22.25
C ARG A 8 9.25 19.10 20.88
N GLU A 9 10.37 18.61 20.39
CA GLU A 9 10.47 17.93 19.10
C GLU A 9 10.00 16.47 19.14
N VAL A 10 10.29 15.75 20.23
CA VAL A 10 10.00 14.30 20.33
C VAL A 10 8.82 13.95 21.22
N ALA A 11 8.29 14.91 22.00
CA ALA A 11 7.19 14.62 22.90
C ALA A 11 5.96 14.16 22.10
N PRO A 12 5.31 13.09 22.55
CA PRO A 12 4.09 12.62 21.92
C PRO A 12 3.03 13.72 21.98
N GLN A 13 2.35 13.95 20.86
CA GLN A 13 1.21 14.84 20.83
C GLN A 13 0.07 14.21 21.62
N ILE A 14 -0.40 14.90 22.66
CA ILE A 14 -1.61 14.50 23.38
C ILE A 14 -2.81 14.91 22.52
N LEU A 15 -3.56 13.92 22.08
CA LEU A 15 -4.76 14.11 21.25
C LEU A 15 -5.96 13.50 21.96
N ASP A 16 -7.09 14.18 21.88
CA ASP A 16 -8.39 13.62 22.25
C ASP A 16 -8.99 12.80 21.09
N GLY A 17 -10.15 12.18 21.32
CA GLY A 17 -10.82 11.37 20.30
C GLY A 17 -11.06 12.13 18.97
N PRO A 18 -11.66 13.34 19.00
CA PRO A 18 -11.83 14.16 17.80
C PRO A 18 -10.50 14.55 17.12
N GLY A 19 -9.45 14.79 17.90
CA GLY A 19 -8.11 15.03 17.38
C GLY A 19 -7.56 13.84 16.59
N ILE A 20 -7.74 12.63 17.10
CA ILE A 20 -7.38 11.39 16.39
C ILE A 20 -8.20 11.25 15.11
N GLU A 21 -9.52 11.45 15.17
CA GLU A 21 -10.40 11.34 13.99
C GLU A 21 -10.01 12.36 12.90
N THR A 22 -9.66 13.58 13.30
CA THR A 22 -9.15 14.62 12.39
C THR A 22 -7.81 14.26 11.77
N GLN A 23 -6.93 13.55 12.49
CA GLN A 23 -5.68 13.06 11.90
C GLN A 23 -5.93 11.90 10.94
N LEU A 24 -6.77 10.94 11.32
CA LEU A 24 -7.10 9.79 10.49
C LEU A 24 -7.81 10.22 9.19
N SER A 25 -8.67 11.24 9.22
CA SER A 25 -9.36 11.72 8.02
C SER A 25 -8.43 12.35 6.97
N ARG A 26 -7.21 12.71 7.35
CA ARG A 26 -6.17 13.23 6.44
C ARG A 26 -5.31 12.15 5.80
N LEU A 27 -5.43 10.90 6.28
CA LEU A 27 -4.68 9.78 5.72
C LEU A 27 -5.30 9.33 4.41
N ASN A 28 -4.46 9.06 3.41
CA ASN A 28 -4.90 8.62 2.10
C ASN A 28 -5.26 7.13 2.11
N PHE A 29 -6.01 6.73 1.09
CA PHE A 29 -6.27 5.33 0.79
C PHE A 29 -5.33 4.86 -0.32
N LEU A 30 -4.88 3.60 -0.21
CA LEU A 30 -4.09 2.91 -1.21
C LEU A 30 -4.99 1.91 -1.92
N PRO A 31 -5.27 2.07 -3.23
CA PRO A 31 -6.09 1.11 -3.95
C PRO A 31 -5.44 -0.27 -3.95
N THR A 32 -6.23 -1.31 -3.69
CA THR A 32 -5.80 -2.71 -3.79
C THR A 32 -5.65 -3.15 -5.25
N GLY A 33 -6.30 -2.41 -6.15
CA GLY A 33 -6.34 -2.75 -7.56
C GLY A 33 -7.40 -3.79 -7.93
N CYS A 34 -8.31 -4.04 -7.00
CA CYS A 34 -9.53 -4.79 -7.21
C CYS A 34 -10.70 -3.88 -6.85
N ASP A 35 -11.38 -3.33 -7.86
CA ASP A 35 -12.45 -2.35 -7.67
C ASP A 35 -13.50 -2.78 -6.64
N GLY A 36 -13.93 -4.05 -6.68
CA GLY A 36 -14.92 -4.56 -5.72
C GLY A 36 -14.42 -4.61 -4.27
N VAL A 37 -13.11 -4.80 -4.05
CA VAL A 37 -12.52 -4.72 -2.71
C VAL A 37 -12.34 -3.26 -2.30
N ASP A 38 -11.90 -2.41 -3.22
CA ASP A 38 -11.70 -0.99 -2.94
C ASP A 38 -13.02 -0.32 -2.59
N ASP A 39 -14.12 -0.64 -3.28
CA ASP A 39 -15.47 -0.21 -2.96
C ASP A 39 -15.92 -0.69 -1.57
N LEU A 40 -15.67 -1.97 -1.25
CA LEU A 40 -16.01 -2.54 0.06
C LEU A 40 -15.26 -1.82 1.20
N LEU A 41 -14.02 -1.40 0.97
CA LEU A 41 -13.19 -0.70 1.94
C LEU A 41 -13.40 0.82 1.94
N GLY A 42 -14.22 1.36 1.04
CA GLY A 42 -14.48 2.80 0.92
C GLY A 42 -13.33 3.59 0.29
N GLY A 43 -12.59 2.97 -0.65
CA GLY A 43 -11.50 3.59 -1.41
C GLY A 43 -10.16 2.84 -1.37
N GLY A 44 -10.09 1.67 -0.73
CA GLY A 44 -8.90 0.83 -0.62
C GLY A 44 -8.32 0.72 0.79
N LEU A 45 -7.03 0.36 0.90
CA LEU A 45 -6.34 0.18 2.17
C LEU A 45 -6.00 1.52 2.81
N ARG A 46 -6.48 1.75 4.03
CA ARG A 46 -6.26 3.01 4.75
C ARG A 46 -4.83 3.10 5.30
N GLN A 47 -4.13 4.19 4.99
CA GLN A 47 -2.81 4.45 5.58
C GLN A 47 -2.89 4.56 7.11
N GLY A 48 -1.81 4.19 7.79
CA GLY A 48 -1.72 4.22 9.26
C GLY A 48 -2.54 3.13 9.97
N GLN A 49 -3.15 2.19 9.24
CA GLN A 49 -3.90 1.07 9.79
C GLN A 49 -3.33 -0.27 9.35
N VAL A 50 -3.56 -1.29 10.18
CA VAL A 50 -3.27 -2.69 9.86
C VAL A 50 -4.55 -3.31 9.32
N THR A 51 -4.48 -3.91 8.13
CA THR A 51 -5.60 -4.63 7.52
C THR A 51 -5.27 -6.13 7.46
N GLU A 52 -6.17 -6.97 7.96
CA GLU A 52 -6.03 -8.43 7.93
C GLU A 52 -7.00 -9.03 6.90
N LEU A 53 -6.46 -9.89 6.03
CA LEU A 53 -7.24 -10.67 5.08
C LEU A 53 -7.14 -12.16 5.42
N THR A 54 -8.29 -12.78 5.72
CA THR A 54 -8.38 -14.18 6.14
C THR A 54 -9.29 -15.00 5.23
N GLY A 55 -9.11 -16.32 5.22
CA GLY A 55 -9.90 -17.27 4.42
C GLY A 55 -9.15 -18.55 4.07
N GLU A 56 -9.85 -19.54 3.52
CA GLU A 56 -9.30 -20.85 3.14
C GLU A 56 -8.22 -20.80 2.04
N ALA A 57 -7.44 -21.86 1.89
CA ALA A 57 -6.45 -21.95 0.80
C ALA A 57 -7.14 -21.79 -0.57
N GLY A 58 -6.53 -21.00 -1.46
CA GLY A 58 -7.08 -20.76 -2.80
C GLY A 58 -8.12 -19.64 -2.91
N THR A 59 -8.55 -18.99 -1.81
CA THR A 59 -9.53 -17.88 -1.86
C THR A 59 -8.99 -16.56 -2.42
N GLY A 60 -7.76 -16.54 -2.96
CA GLY A 60 -7.20 -15.34 -3.60
C GLY A 60 -6.42 -14.40 -2.68
N LYS A 61 -6.17 -14.75 -1.41
CA LYS A 61 -5.43 -13.88 -0.46
C LYS A 61 -4.08 -13.38 -1.00
N THR A 62 -3.24 -14.30 -1.48
CA THR A 62 -1.95 -13.96 -2.08
C THR A 62 -2.11 -13.12 -3.35
N GLN A 63 -3.16 -13.36 -4.14
CA GLN A 63 -3.43 -12.56 -5.33
C GLN A 63 -3.75 -11.11 -4.96
N LEU A 64 -4.60 -10.90 -3.95
CA LEU A 64 -4.93 -9.55 -3.49
C LEU A 64 -3.70 -8.84 -2.91
N CYS A 65 -2.85 -9.54 -2.14
CA CYS A 65 -1.60 -8.95 -1.62
C CYS A 65 -0.64 -8.54 -2.75
N LEU A 66 -0.49 -9.37 -3.79
CA LEU A 66 0.34 -9.05 -4.95
C LEU A 66 -0.24 -7.89 -5.76
N SER A 67 -1.56 -7.85 -5.97
CA SER A 67 -2.25 -6.74 -6.63
C SER A 67 -2.06 -5.43 -5.88
N ALA A 68 -2.29 -5.42 -4.56
CA ALA A 68 -2.12 -4.23 -3.73
C ALA A 68 -0.66 -3.75 -3.71
N ALA A 69 0.31 -4.68 -3.70
CA ALA A 69 1.73 -4.34 -3.83
C ALA A 69 2.05 -3.71 -5.19
N ALA A 70 1.54 -4.28 -6.29
CA ALA A 70 1.75 -3.75 -7.63
C ALA A 70 1.08 -2.38 -7.84
N SER A 71 -0.10 -2.18 -7.27
CA SER A 71 -0.86 -0.92 -7.26
C SER A 71 -0.10 0.17 -6.49
N ALA A 72 0.36 -0.13 -5.27
CA ALA A 72 1.16 0.80 -4.48
C ALA A 72 2.46 1.19 -5.20
N ALA A 73 3.14 0.21 -5.82
CA ALA A 73 4.34 0.47 -6.63
C ALA A 73 4.04 1.34 -7.87
N ALA A 74 2.91 1.13 -8.55
CA ALA A 74 2.46 1.96 -9.67
C ALA A 74 2.21 3.42 -9.29
N LEU A 75 1.85 3.67 -8.03
CA LEU A 75 1.69 5.00 -7.46
C LEU A 75 3.01 5.60 -6.93
N GLY A 76 4.15 4.94 -7.19
CA GLY A 76 5.48 5.38 -6.75
C GLY A 76 5.79 5.10 -5.28
N HIS A 77 5.00 4.27 -4.59
CA HIS A 77 5.30 3.88 -3.22
C HIS A 77 6.32 2.73 -3.18
N ARG A 78 7.21 2.77 -2.18
CA ARG A 78 8.10 1.64 -1.87
C ARG A 78 7.30 0.55 -1.15
N VAL A 79 7.47 -0.69 -1.58
CA VAL A 79 6.73 -1.84 -1.05
C VAL A 79 7.71 -2.89 -0.52
N VAL A 80 7.45 -3.37 0.70
CA VAL A 80 8.14 -4.54 1.27
C VAL A 80 7.15 -5.69 1.29
N TYR A 81 7.45 -6.76 0.56
CA TYR A 81 6.64 -7.97 0.54
C TYR A 81 7.35 -9.08 1.34
N VAL A 82 6.76 -9.50 2.46
CA VAL A 82 7.29 -10.59 3.29
C VAL A 82 6.55 -11.87 2.94
N ASP A 83 7.25 -12.84 2.36
CA ASP A 83 6.68 -14.12 1.96
C ASP A 83 7.12 -15.25 2.91
N THR A 84 6.15 -15.86 3.59
CA THR A 84 6.38 -17.01 4.47
C THR A 84 5.93 -18.33 3.86
N GLY A 85 5.19 -18.29 2.75
CA GLY A 85 4.53 -19.45 2.14
C GLY A 85 5.03 -19.80 0.75
N GLY A 86 5.98 -19.05 0.18
CA GLY A 86 6.48 -19.22 -1.18
C GLY A 86 5.47 -18.80 -2.25
N GLY A 87 4.52 -17.93 -1.90
CA GLY A 87 3.45 -17.47 -2.78
C GLY A 87 3.84 -16.28 -3.68
N PHE A 88 4.99 -15.66 -3.44
CA PHE A 88 5.46 -14.52 -4.21
C PHE A 88 5.76 -14.89 -5.67
N SER A 89 5.41 -14.00 -6.59
CA SER A 89 5.68 -14.17 -8.01
C SER A 89 5.88 -12.82 -8.68
N SER A 90 7.10 -12.54 -9.13
CA SER A 90 7.43 -11.31 -9.86
C SER A 90 6.70 -11.23 -11.20
N ALA A 91 6.42 -12.37 -11.85
CA ALA A 91 5.61 -12.42 -13.06
C ALA A 91 4.19 -11.89 -12.81
N ARG A 92 3.54 -12.34 -11.74
CA ARG A 92 2.20 -11.84 -11.35
C ARG A 92 2.21 -10.36 -10.97
N ILE A 93 3.25 -9.90 -10.26
CA ILE A 93 3.41 -8.45 -9.99
C ILE A 93 3.43 -7.66 -11.30
N LYS A 94 4.19 -8.11 -12.31
CA LYS A 94 4.23 -7.45 -13.62
C LYS A 94 2.87 -7.46 -14.33
N GLU A 95 2.13 -8.56 -14.26
CA GLU A 95 0.79 -8.68 -14.82
C GLU A 95 -0.18 -7.67 -14.18
N PHE A 96 -0.21 -7.60 -12.84
CA PHE A 96 -1.04 -6.63 -12.12
C PHE A 96 -0.59 -5.19 -12.41
N HIS A 97 0.71 -4.92 -12.41
CA HIS A 97 1.27 -3.59 -12.63
C HIS A 97 0.88 -3.01 -14.00
N ARG A 98 0.93 -3.83 -15.06
CA ARG A 98 0.45 -3.46 -16.40
C ARG A 98 -1.03 -3.12 -16.47
N GLY A 99 -1.85 -3.62 -15.54
CA GLY A 99 -3.26 -3.24 -15.43
C GLY A 99 -3.47 -1.84 -14.87
N PHE A 100 -2.51 -1.31 -14.10
CA PHE A 100 -2.57 0.04 -13.51
C PHE A 100 -2.03 1.13 -14.42
N VAL A 101 -1.05 0.80 -15.24
CA VAL A 101 -0.56 1.72 -16.27
C VAL A 101 -1.50 1.56 -17.48
N THR A 102 -2.08 2.65 -17.97
CA THR A 102 -3.09 2.62 -19.04
C THR A 102 -2.62 1.79 -20.25
N ALA A 103 -3.53 1.29 -21.09
CA ALA A 103 -3.16 0.54 -22.29
C ALA A 103 -2.21 1.30 -23.24
N ASP A 104 -2.15 2.63 -23.13
CA ASP A 104 -1.25 3.51 -23.88
C ASP A 104 0.10 3.77 -23.20
N ALA A 105 0.33 3.19 -22.02
CA ALA A 105 1.57 3.38 -21.29
C ALA A 105 2.71 2.66 -21.99
N ASP A 106 3.78 3.40 -22.25
CA ASP A 106 4.95 2.85 -22.90
C ASP A 106 5.59 1.77 -22.00
N THR A 107 6.03 0.68 -22.63
CA THR A 107 6.74 -0.41 -21.95
C THR A 107 7.95 0.11 -21.19
N SER A 108 8.58 1.17 -21.69
CA SER A 108 9.72 1.84 -21.04
C SER A 108 9.37 2.49 -19.70
N GLU A 109 8.16 3.05 -19.56
CA GLU A 109 7.67 3.69 -18.34
C GLU A 109 7.36 2.65 -17.25
N VAL A 110 6.73 1.55 -17.65
CA VAL A 110 6.47 0.38 -16.79
C VAL A 110 7.79 -0.23 -16.31
N GLU A 111 8.76 -0.39 -17.21
CA GLU A 111 10.09 -0.93 -16.88
C GLU A 111 10.87 -0.01 -15.93
N GLN A 112 10.80 1.31 -16.11
CA GLN A 112 11.41 2.27 -15.18
C GLN A 112 10.81 2.19 -13.78
N HIS A 113 9.48 2.15 -13.64
CA HIS A 113 8.84 2.01 -12.33
C HIS A 113 9.18 0.69 -11.64
N LEU A 114 9.20 -0.41 -12.41
CA LEU A 114 9.60 -1.71 -11.88
C LEU A 114 11.06 -1.72 -11.45
N ALA A 115 11.97 -1.10 -12.20
CA ALA A 115 13.39 -1.01 -11.84
C ALA A 115 13.58 -0.22 -10.53
N LEU A 116 12.88 0.90 -10.36
CA LEU A 116 12.90 1.69 -9.12
C LEU A 116 12.35 0.94 -7.90
N THR A 117 11.54 -0.11 -8.12
CA THR A 117 10.89 -0.88 -7.06
C THR A 117 11.64 -2.17 -6.71
N LEU A 118 12.40 -2.72 -7.66
CA LEU A 118 13.04 -4.05 -7.55
C LEU A 118 14.55 -4.00 -7.27
N ASP A 119 15.16 -2.82 -7.23
CA ASP A 119 16.52 -2.58 -6.72
C ASP A 119 16.53 -2.38 -5.18
#